data_AF-A0A6I6ERH3-F1
#
_entry.id   AF-A0A6I6ERH3-F1
#
_cell.length_a   1.000
_cell.length_b   1.000
_cell.length_c   1.000
_cell.angle_alpha   90.00
_cell.angle_beta   90.00
_cell.angle_gamma   90.00
#
_symmetry.space_group_name_H-M   'P 1'
#
loop_
_entity.id
_entity.type
_entity.pdbx_description
1 polymer ?
#
loop_
_entity_poly.entity_id
_entity_poly.type
_entity_poly.pdbx_seq_one_letter_code
_entity_poly.pdbx_strand_id
1 'polypeptide(L)'
;MKQVATFICAVILICLDITASQALAALVWGDVTSGYDTCFLDDLGNGYSEATIWLSPNNANAASNQDSFISRAVAVYRYSESGYTENIRVQSVTMNGTPSDAEMNLSGVTYYYRNPNNSHSWSDSSDMPRVVVVRMQSHFLASWSGIAIGMGNLGSRDFVVDKKGLAYVQKNGGEGRCNIISNPLADIDITVTAPDWNLGEIKPGQQSIPLSGSAEQLCLKYTGSSVAGKQFIINATNQHGIKNNSYLMKHLLNPSQEIPYGLIMNRTVGGVVVLPNSYHGAIELNAGGSTCFIPTFITMAPENLEPGLYTDVLTFNIVTKA
;
A
#
# COMPACT_ATOMS: atom_id res chain seq x y z
N MET A 1 37.54 12.77 -41.39
CA MET A 1 37.47 12.69 -39.92
C MET A 1 36.64 13.80 -39.27
N LYS A 2 36.75 15.09 -39.66
CA LYS A 2 35.95 16.17 -39.05
C LYS A 2 34.43 16.09 -39.28
N GLN A 3 33.96 15.54 -40.41
CA GLN A 3 32.53 15.42 -40.71
C GLN A 3 31.80 14.30 -39.93
N VAL A 4 32.51 13.27 -39.48
CA VAL A 4 31.91 12.15 -38.73
C VAL A 4 31.65 12.55 -37.27
N ALA A 5 32.49 13.40 -36.70
CA ALA A 5 32.32 13.91 -35.33
C ALA A 5 31.08 14.82 -35.19
N THR A 6 30.76 15.63 -36.20
CA THR A 6 29.60 16.54 -36.16
C THR A 6 28.28 15.79 -36.23
N PHE A 7 28.22 14.66 -36.95
CA PHE A 7 27.00 13.86 -37.08
C PHE A 7 26.70 13.07 -35.79
N ILE A 8 27.73 12.61 -35.08
CA ILE A 8 27.58 11.87 -33.82
C ILE A 8 27.10 12.80 -32.68
N CYS A 9 27.58 14.03 -32.60
CA CYS A 9 27.08 14.99 -31.59
C CYS A 9 25.60 15.39 -31.82
N ALA A 10 25.14 15.49 -33.08
CA ALA A 10 23.75 15.82 -33.38
C ALA A 10 22.79 14.69 -32.99
N VAL A 11 23.19 13.41 -33.16
CA VAL A 11 22.37 12.26 -32.75
C VAL A 11 22.33 12.12 -31.23
N ILE A 12 23.41 12.42 -30.50
CA ILE A 12 23.43 12.37 -29.04
C ILE A 12 22.57 13.48 -28.41
N LEU A 13 22.53 14.68 -29.01
CA LEU A 13 21.62 15.76 -28.56
C LEU A 13 20.15 15.43 -28.86
N ILE A 14 19.82 14.84 -30.00
CA ILE A 14 18.45 14.41 -30.31
C ILE A 14 18.01 13.22 -29.43
N CYS A 15 18.93 12.36 -28.98
CA CYS A 15 18.61 11.29 -28.03
C CYS A 15 18.46 11.79 -26.58
N LEU A 16 18.96 12.97 -26.23
CA LEU A 16 18.80 13.58 -24.90
C LEU A 16 17.51 14.42 -24.78
N ASP A 17 16.91 14.86 -25.89
CA ASP A 17 15.65 15.60 -25.88
C ASP A 17 14.40 14.70 -25.84
N ILE A 18 14.54 13.38 -26.02
CA ILE A 18 13.39 12.45 -25.97
C ILE A 18 13.13 11.90 -24.54
N THR A 19 14.01 12.16 -23.58
CA THR A 19 13.82 11.70 -22.18
C THR A 19 13.39 12.80 -21.20
N ALA A 20 13.17 14.03 -21.68
CA ALA A 20 12.79 15.17 -20.85
C ALA A 20 11.33 15.62 -21.08
N SER A 21 10.34 14.83 -20.64
CA SER A 21 9.03 15.34 -20.17
C SER A 21 8.10 14.22 -19.67
N GLN A 22 8.60 13.40 -18.74
CA GLN A 22 7.70 12.90 -17.70
C GLN A 22 8.18 13.51 -16.39
N ALA A 23 7.97 14.81 -16.24
CA ALA A 23 7.89 15.37 -14.91
C ALA A 23 6.72 14.65 -14.25
N LEU A 24 7.03 13.68 -13.38
CA LEU A 24 6.03 13.04 -12.54
C LEU A 24 5.29 14.18 -11.83
N ALA A 25 4.00 14.32 -12.13
CA ALA A 25 3.16 15.25 -11.39
C ALA A 25 3.35 14.97 -9.90
N ALA A 26 3.67 15.99 -9.12
CA ALA A 26 3.87 15.82 -7.69
C ALA A 26 2.56 15.28 -7.08
N LEU A 27 2.63 14.12 -6.43
CA LEU A 27 1.49 13.55 -5.73
C LEU A 27 1.30 14.32 -4.42
N VAL A 28 0.14 14.93 -4.24
CA VAL A 28 -0.18 15.77 -3.07
C VAL A 28 -1.48 15.30 -2.44
N TRP A 29 -1.57 15.39 -1.12
CA TRP A 29 -2.78 15.09 -0.36
C TRP A 29 -3.57 16.37 -0.11
N GLY A 30 -4.86 16.38 -0.49
CA GLY A 30 -5.70 17.56 -0.39
C GLY A 30 -7.12 17.25 0.07
N ASP A 31 -7.88 18.31 0.36
CA ASP A 31 -9.31 18.20 0.66
C ASP A 31 -10.10 18.31 -0.65
N VAL A 32 -10.22 17.19 -1.37
CA VAL A 32 -10.80 17.16 -2.73
C VAL A 32 -12.31 17.01 -2.70
N THR A 33 -12.84 16.25 -1.74
CA THR A 33 -14.29 16.09 -1.54
C THR A 33 -14.73 16.53 -0.16
N SER A 34 -15.93 17.09 -0.04
CA SER A 34 -16.59 17.34 1.26
C SER A 34 -17.11 16.03 1.88
N GLY A 35 -17.45 15.04 1.05
CA GLY A 35 -17.95 13.73 1.47
C GLY A 35 -18.49 12.88 0.32
N TYR A 36 -18.82 11.63 0.66
CA TYR A 36 -19.55 10.72 -0.20
C TYR A 36 -20.91 10.46 0.45
N ASP A 37 -21.97 10.64 -0.33
CA ASP A 37 -23.34 10.67 0.16
C ASP A 37 -23.96 9.28 0.07
N THR A 38 -24.41 8.88 -1.13
CA THR A 38 -25.11 7.61 -1.35
C THR A 38 -24.30 6.70 -2.26
N CYS A 39 -24.27 5.41 -1.95
CA CYS A 39 -23.56 4.39 -2.70
C CYS A 39 -24.45 3.15 -2.89
N PHE A 40 -24.44 2.57 -4.08
CA PHE A 40 -25.08 1.28 -4.35
C PHE A 40 -24.38 0.56 -5.51
N LEU A 41 -24.51 -0.77 -5.50
CA LEU A 41 -23.90 -1.67 -6.49
C LEU A 41 -24.98 -2.57 -7.08
N ASP A 42 -25.27 -2.37 -8.36
CA ASP A 42 -26.26 -3.14 -9.10
C ASP A 42 -25.61 -4.21 -9.95
N ASP A 43 -26.18 -5.41 -9.94
CA ASP A 43 -25.90 -6.43 -10.95
C ASP A 43 -26.87 -6.25 -12.11
N LEU A 44 -26.35 -5.99 -13.31
CA LEU A 44 -27.17 -5.72 -14.49
C LEU A 44 -27.71 -7.00 -15.14
N GLY A 45 -27.33 -8.19 -14.64
CA GLY A 45 -27.80 -9.49 -15.14
C GLY A 45 -27.27 -9.87 -16.53
N ASN A 46 -26.38 -9.06 -17.11
CA ASN A 46 -25.77 -9.26 -18.43
C ASN A 46 -24.26 -9.52 -18.35
N GLY A 47 -23.76 -9.94 -17.18
CA GLY A 47 -22.33 -10.14 -16.92
C GLY A 47 -21.59 -8.87 -16.50
N TYR A 48 -22.29 -7.74 -16.32
CA TYR A 48 -21.75 -6.49 -15.81
C TYR A 48 -22.43 -6.05 -14.52
N SER A 49 -21.71 -5.27 -13.72
CA SER A 49 -22.20 -4.60 -12.54
C SER A 49 -21.88 -3.11 -12.59
N GLU A 50 -22.71 -2.29 -11.95
CA GLU A 50 -22.56 -0.84 -11.87
C GLU A 50 -22.51 -0.37 -10.42
N ALA A 51 -21.41 0.27 -10.04
CA ALA A 51 -21.31 1.01 -8.80
C ALA A 51 -21.65 2.47 -9.07
N THR A 52 -22.62 3.01 -8.35
CA THR A 52 -23.02 4.41 -8.45
C THR A 52 -22.79 5.11 -7.12
N ILE A 53 -22.20 6.30 -7.19
CA ILE A 53 -21.84 7.12 -6.03
C ILE A 53 -22.27 8.55 -6.26
N TRP A 54 -22.99 9.11 -5.28
CA TRP A 54 -23.14 10.55 -5.15
C TRP A 54 -22.06 11.09 -4.22
N LEU A 55 -21.37 12.12 -4.66
CA LEU A 55 -20.32 12.77 -3.90
C LEU A 55 -20.37 14.28 -4.11
N SER A 56 -19.84 15.00 -3.13
CA SER A 56 -19.89 16.46 -3.09
C SER A 56 -18.46 17.00 -3.12
N PRO A 57 -17.88 17.29 -4.30
CA PRO A 57 -16.50 17.74 -4.41
C PRO A 57 -16.34 19.11 -3.74
N ASN A 58 -15.14 19.42 -3.23
CA ASN A 58 -14.80 20.80 -2.91
C ASN A 58 -14.37 21.54 -4.18
N ASN A 59 -14.38 22.87 -4.14
CA ASN A 59 -13.85 23.68 -5.24
C ASN A 59 -12.39 23.28 -5.51
N ALA A 60 -12.09 22.87 -6.74
CA ALA A 60 -10.76 22.36 -7.10
C ALA A 60 -9.66 23.41 -6.92
N ASN A 61 -9.98 24.68 -7.15
CA ASN A 61 -9.04 25.79 -6.99
C ASN A 61 -8.75 26.11 -5.51
N ALA A 62 -9.55 25.56 -4.57
CA ALA A 62 -9.34 25.69 -3.14
C ALA A 62 -8.70 24.45 -2.50
N ALA A 63 -8.74 23.30 -3.19
CA ALA A 63 -8.33 21.99 -2.65
C ALA A 63 -6.80 21.81 -2.54
N SER A 64 -6.01 22.67 -3.18
CA SER A 64 -4.56 22.80 -3.04
C SER A 64 -4.08 24.09 -3.75
N ASN A 65 -2.81 24.47 -3.61
CA ASN A 65 -2.16 25.50 -4.43
C ASN A 65 -1.96 25.03 -5.89
N GLN A 66 -2.98 24.43 -6.50
CA GLN A 66 -2.92 23.90 -7.85
C GLN A 66 -2.71 25.06 -8.83
N ASP A 67 -1.53 25.11 -9.49
CA ASP A 67 -1.16 26.17 -10.44
C ASP A 67 -2.21 26.30 -11.59
N SER A 68 -2.83 25.18 -11.98
CA SER A 68 -4.03 25.16 -12.82
C SER A 68 -4.75 23.81 -12.78
N PHE A 69 -6.03 23.83 -12.43
CA PHE A 69 -6.90 22.66 -12.50
C PHE A 69 -7.17 22.25 -13.95
N ILE A 70 -7.01 20.96 -14.25
CA ILE A 70 -7.24 20.38 -15.58
C ILE A 70 -8.51 19.53 -15.57
N SER A 71 -8.59 18.57 -14.65
CA SER A 71 -9.70 17.62 -14.59
C SER A 71 -9.86 17.05 -13.19
N ARG A 72 -11.09 16.70 -12.82
CA ARG A 72 -11.35 15.72 -11.77
C ARG A 72 -10.81 14.37 -12.21
N ALA A 73 -10.44 13.55 -11.26
CA ALA A 73 -10.03 12.18 -11.46
C ALA A 73 -10.80 11.28 -10.49
N VAL A 74 -11.13 10.08 -10.92
CA VAL A 74 -11.83 9.07 -10.14
C VAL A 74 -10.90 7.87 -9.97
N ALA A 75 -10.48 7.60 -8.73
CA ALA A 75 -9.76 6.38 -8.40
C ALA A 75 -10.73 5.20 -8.42
N VAL A 76 -10.33 4.10 -9.05
CA VAL A 76 -11.07 2.83 -8.99
C VAL A 76 -10.08 1.70 -8.77
N TYR A 77 -10.30 0.93 -7.72
CA TYR A 77 -9.57 -0.31 -7.49
C TYR A 77 -10.41 -1.25 -6.62
N ARG A 78 -9.99 -2.52 -6.52
CA ARG A 78 -10.61 -3.50 -5.63
C ARG A 78 -9.59 -4.03 -4.64
N TYR A 79 -10.06 -4.85 -3.71
CA TYR A 79 -9.18 -5.71 -2.94
C TYR A 79 -9.27 -7.15 -3.47
N SER A 80 -8.17 -7.88 -3.41
CA SER A 80 -8.12 -9.32 -3.63
C SER A 80 -8.72 -10.07 -2.43
N GLU A 81 -8.96 -11.38 -2.56
CA GLU A 81 -9.41 -12.23 -1.44
C GLU A 81 -8.44 -12.19 -0.24
N SER A 82 -7.15 -11.99 -0.54
CA SER A 82 -6.08 -11.89 0.44
C SER A 82 -5.94 -10.49 1.04
N GLY A 83 -6.75 -9.53 0.59
CA GLY A 83 -6.69 -8.17 1.10
C GLY A 83 -5.60 -7.31 0.47
N TYR A 84 -5.24 -7.54 -0.80
CA TYR A 84 -4.30 -6.66 -1.50
C TYR A 84 -5.05 -5.73 -2.44
N THR A 85 -4.64 -4.47 -2.54
CA THR A 85 -5.16 -3.57 -3.57
C THR A 85 -4.82 -4.12 -4.96
N GLU A 86 -5.84 -4.33 -5.77
CA GLU A 86 -5.69 -4.75 -7.15
C GLU A 86 -6.26 -3.68 -8.08
N ASN A 87 -5.46 -3.31 -9.07
CA ASN A 87 -5.95 -2.53 -10.20
C ASN A 87 -6.93 -3.38 -10.99
N ILE A 88 -8.14 -2.83 -11.15
CA ILE A 88 -9.10 -3.37 -12.10
C ILE A 88 -9.22 -2.44 -13.27
N ARG A 89 -9.23 -3.01 -14.46
CA ARG A 89 -9.61 -2.25 -15.65
C ARG A 89 -11.11 -2.35 -15.79
N VAL A 90 -11.80 -1.28 -15.44
CA VAL A 90 -13.26 -1.20 -15.57
C VAL A 90 -13.65 -0.89 -17.02
N GLN A 91 -14.90 -1.19 -17.38
CA GLN A 91 -15.40 -0.95 -18.73
C GLN A 91 -15.57 0.54 -18.99
N SER A 92 -16.08 1.29 -18.01
CA SER A 92 -16.24 2.73 -18.12
C SER A 92 -16.36 3.37 -16.74
N VAL A 93 -15.87 4.61 -16.63
CA VAL A 93 -16.18 5.52 -15.54
C VAL A 93 -16.86 6.74 -16.13
N THR A 94 -18.00 7.15 -15.58
CA THR A 94 -18.69 8.37 -15.99
C THR A 94 -18.88 9.31 -14.81
N MET A 95 -18.86 10.61 -15.09
CA MET A 95 -19.19 11.67 -14.14
C MET A 95 -20.33 12.50 -14.72
N ASN A 96 -21.48 12.52 -14.03
CA ASN A 96 -22.74 13.10 -14.51
C ASN A 96 -23.06 12.64 -15.95
N GLY A 97 -22.91 11.35 -16.23
CA GLY A 97 -23.16 10.75 -17.55
C GLY A 97 -22.08 10.99 -18.62
N THR A 98 -21.05 11.80 -18.35
CA THR A 98 -19.94 12.02 -19.28
C THR A 98 -18.83 10.99 -19.02
N PRO A 99 -18.41 10.17 -20.00
CA PRO A 99 -17.36 9.17 -19.78
C PRO A 99 -15.96 9.78 -19.64
N SER A 100 -15.08 9.11 -18.91
CA SER A 100 -13.63 9.35 -18.96
C SER A 100 -13.09 8.99 -20.34
N ASP A 101 -11.97 9.60 -20.76
CA ASP A 101 -11.26 9.25 -22.00
C ASP A 101 -9.77 8.96 -21.81
N ALA A 102 -9.29 9.02 -20.56
CA ALA A 102 -7.93 8.71 -20.21
C ALA A 102 -7.87 8.01 -18.83
N GLU A 103 -6.78 7.28 -18.62
CA GLU A 103 -6.46 6.63 -17.36
C GLU A 103 -4.98 6.85 -17.03
N MET A 104 -4.65 6.95 -15.76
CA MET A 104 -3.28 6.95 -15.25
C MET A 104 -3.16 5.99 -14.08
N ASN A 105 -1.99 5.35 -13.95
CA ASN A 105 -1.69 4.52 -12.78
C ASN A 105 -0.76 5.29 -11.86
N LEU A 106 -1.20 5.51 -10.62
CA LEU A 106 -0.43 6.19 -9.58
C LEU A 106 -0.37 5.30 -8.34
N SER A 107 0.84 4.89 -7.97
CA SER A 107 1.11 4.06 -6.79
C SER A 107 0.23 2.81 -6.70
N GLY A 108 -0.02 2.16 -7.86
CA GLY A 108 -0.83 0.95 -7.91
C GLY A 108 -2.34 1.18 -7.84
N VAL A 109 -2.81 2.42 -8.03
CA VAL A 109 -4.23 2.77 -8.20
C VAL A 109 -4.47 3.37 -9.59
N THR A 110 -5.48 2.88 -10.30
CA THR A 110 -5.92 3.46 -11.57
C THR A 110 -6.88 4.63 -11.34
N TYR A 111 -6.51 5.78 -11.86
CA TYR A 111 -7.34 6.99 -11.89
C TYR A 111 -7.87 7.24 -13.30
N TYR A 112 -9.18 7.36 -13.40
CA TYR A 112 -9.91 7.70 -14.62
C TYR A 112 -10.15 9.20 -14.65
N TYR A 113 -9.86 9.84 -15.77
CA TYR A 113 -10.04 11.28 -15.94
C TYR A 113 -10.40 11.60 -17.40
N ARG A 114 -10.61 12.88 -17.69
CA ARG A 114 -10.90 13.34 -19.04
C ARG A 114 -9.93 14.44 -19.46
N ASN A 115 -9.39 14.33 -20.67
CA ASN A 115 -8.51 15.35 -21.21
C ASN A 115 -9.25 16.69 -21.40
N PRO A 116 -8.56 17.84 -21.21
CA PRO A 116 -9.18 19.16 -21.05
C PRO A 116 -9.78 19.78 -22.32
N ASN A 117 -9.97 19.00 -23.39
CA ASN A 117 -10.27 19.54 -24.71
C ASN A 117 -11.68 20.15 -24.84
N ASN A 118 -12.54 20.06 -23.81
CA ASN A 118 -13.88 20.67 -23.78
C ASN A 118 -14.35 21.00 -22.35
N SER A 119 -15.33 21.90 -22.23
CA SER A 119 -16.07 22.11 -20.97
C SER A 119 -17.02 20.94 -20.73
N HIS A 120 -16.80 20.20 -19.65
CA HIS A 120 -17.60 19.05 -19.26
C HIS A 120 -17.51 18.84 -17.76
N SER A 121 -18.34 17.96 -17.21
CA SER A 121 -18.41 17.67 -15.76
C SER A 121 -17.06 17.39 -15.10
N TRP A 122 -16.11 16.80 -15.84
CA TRP A 122 -14.76 16.53 -15.35
C TRP A 122 -13.87 17.78 -15.25
N SER A 123 -14.05 18.80 -16.10
CA SER A 123 -13.26 20.04 -16.09
C SER A 123 -13.95 21.17 -15.30
N ASP A 124 -15.07 20.84 -14.65
CA ASP A 124 -15.76 21.75 -13.75
C ASP A 124 -15.10 21.74 -12.35
N SER A 125 -14.47 22.85 -12.03
CA SER A 125 -13.78 23.09 -10.75
C SER A 125 -14.73 23.43 -9.59
N SER A 126 -16.03 23.60 -9.83
CA SER A 126 -17.00 23.92 -8.79
C SER A 126 -17.17 22.79 -7.77
N ASP A 127 -17.78 23.15 -6.64
CA ASP A 127 -18.17 22.29 -5.52
C ASP A 127 -19.55 21.62 -5.71
N MET A 128 -20.11 21.70 -6.92
CA MET A 128 -21.41 21.13 -7.21
C MET A 128 -21.39 19.59 -7.10
N PRO A 129 -22.43 18.96 -6.52
CA PRO A 129 -22.54 17.51 -6.42
C PRO A 129 -22.36 16.79 -7.76
N ARG A 130 -21.82 15.57 -7.68
CA ARG A 130 -21.50 14.71 -8.82
C ARG A 130 -22.04 13.32 -8.59
N VAL A 131 -22.51 12.71 -9.67
CA VAL A 131 -22.82 11.29 -9.77
C VAL A 131 -21.69 10.61 -10.53
N VAL A 132 -21.01 9.68 -9.90
CA VAL A 132 -20.01 8.82 -10.52
C VAL A 132 -20.61 7.44 -10.72
N VAL A 133 -20.51 6.93 -11.95
CA VAL A 133 -20.93 5.56 -12.29
C VAL A 133 -19.74 4.79 -12.83
N VAL A 134 -19.43 3.67 -12.19
CA VAL A 134 -18.36 2.76 -12.58
C VAL A 134 -18.98 1.44 -13.04
N ARG A 135 -18.80 1.12 -14.33
CA ARG A 135 -19.26 -0.15 -14.91
C ARG A 135 -18.11 -1.13 -15.04
N MET A 136 -18.29 -2.34 -14.54
CA MET A 136 -17.26 -3.38 -14.51
C MET A 136 -17.84 -4.75 -14.82
N GLN A 137 -16.98 -5.72 -15.15
CA GLN A 137 -17.44 -7.10 -15.32
C GLN A 137 -17.81 -7.71 -13.96
N SER A 138 -18.96 -8.39 -13.86
CA SER A 138 -19.48 -8.94 -12.60
C SER A 138 -18.53 -9.96 -11.96
N HIS A 139 -17.68 -10.63 -12.76
CA HIS A 139 -16.71 -11.60 -12.24
C HIS A 139 -15.67 -10.94 -11.31
N PHE A 140 -15.42 -9.63 -11.42
CA PHE A 140 -14.52 -8.94 -10.51
C PHE A 140 -15.03 -8.91 -9.07
N LEU A 141 -16.34 -9.10 -8.88
CA LEU A 141 -17.02 -9.10 -7.59
C LEU A 141 -17.24 -10.51 -7.02
N ALA A 142 -16.81 -11.56 -7.75
CA ALA A 142 -17.01 -12.95 -7.33
C ALA A 142 -16.12 -13.33 -6.15
N SER A 143 -14.86 -12.87 -6.18
CA SER A 143 -13.84 -13.13 -5.17
C SER A 143 -13.88 -12.10 -4.02
N TRP A 144 -14.22 -10.85 -4.33
CA TRP A 144 -14.32 -9.78 -3.36
C TRP A 144 -15.58 -8.95 -3.60
N SER A 145 -16.45 -8.86 -2.60
CA SER A 145 -17.82 -8.35 -2.75
C SER A 145 -17.92 -6.83 -2.80
N GLY A 146 -17.00 -6.13 -3.46
CA GLY A 146 -17.10 -4.67 -3.59
C GLY A 146 -15.91 -4.00 -4.28
N ILE A 147 -16.00 -2.69 -4.46
CA ILE A 147 -14.92 -1.85 -4.99
C ILE A 147 -14.77 -0.57 -4.17
N ALA A 148 -13.59 0.02 -4.23
CA ALA A 148 -13.30 1.31 -3.63
C ALA A 148 -13.22 2.38 -4.72
N ILE A 149 -13.90 3.50 -4.49
CA ILE A 149 -13.95 4.63 -5.41
C ILE A 149 -13.50 5.88 -4.66
N GLY A 150 -12.59 6.62 -5.28
CA GLY A 150 -12.01 7.85 -4.74
C GLY A 150 -12.07 9.03 -5.68
N MET A 151 -11.79 10.20 -5.14
CA MET A 151 -11.65 11.43 -5.91
C MET A 151 -10.21 11.96 -5.89
N GLY A 152 -9.84 12.59 -6.99
CA GLY A 152 -8.62 13.38 -7.12
C GLY A 152 -8.82 14.56 -8.08
N ASN A 153 -7.83 15.45 -8.13
CA ASN A 153 -7.75 16.54 -9.09
C ASN A 153 -6.43 16.43 -9.84
N LEU A 154 -6.50 16.35 -11.16
CA LEU A 154 -5.38 16.52 -12.06
C LEU A 154 -5.13 18.02 -12.27
N GLY A 155 -3.95 18.49 -11.87
CA GLY A 155 -3.44 19.80 -12.22
C GLY A 155 -2.37 19.71 -13.31
N SER A 156 -1.85 20.86 -13.74
CA SER A 156 -0.77 20.91 -14.76
C SER A 156 0.59 20.40 -14.27
N ARG A 157 0.82 20.37 -12.96
CA ARG A 157 2.10 19.98 -12.35
C ARG A 157 1.97 18.98 -11.21
N ASP A 158 0.77 18.78 -10.72
CA ASP A 158 0.48 18.02 -9.52
C ASP A 158 -0.79 17.19 -9.68
N PHE A 159 -0.85 16.13 -8.89
CA PHE A 159 -2.02 15.28 -8.77
C PHE A 159 -2.44 15.28 -7.31
N VAL A 160 -3.63 15.81 -7.03
CA VAL A 160 -4.12 15.95 -5.66
C VAL A 160 -5.08 14.81 -5.38
N VAL A 161 -4.73 13.96 -4.42
CA VAL A 161 -5.56 12.86 -3.95
C VAL A 161 -6.36 13.28 -2.75
N ASP A 162 -7.62 12.85 -2.68
CA ASP A 162 -8.45 13.12 -1.51
C ASP A 162 -7.90 12.44 -0.25
N LYS A 163 -7.69 13.23 0.80
CA LYS A 163 -7.20 12.76 2.10
C LYS A 163 -8.29 12.14 2.98
N LYS A 164 -9.59 12.36 2.70
CA LYS A 164 -10.68 11.87 3.56
C LYS A 164 -10.97 10.38 3.39
N GLY A 165 -10.45 9.77 2.33
CA GLY A 165 -10.62 8.35 2.07
C GLY A 165 -11.44 8.09 0.83
N LEU A 166 -12.02 6.90 0.79
CA LEU A 166 -12.65 6.33 -0.38
C LEU A 166 -14.00 5.74 -0.01
N ALA A 167 -14.96 5.85 -0.91
CA ALA A 167 -16.23 5.16 -0.75
C ALA A 167 -16.07 3.70 -1.16
N TYR A 168 -16.31 2.79 -0.21
CA TYR A 168 -16.40 1.36 -0.46
C TYR A 168 -17.84 0.99 -0.80
N VAL A 169 -18.04 0.47 -2.01
CA VAL A 169 -19.35 0.06 -2.54
C VAL A 169 -19.37 -1.46 -2.60
N GLN A 170 -20.25 -2.07 -1.80
CA GLN A 170 -20.30 -3.53 -1.62
C GLN A 170 -21.56 -4.15 -2.20
N LYS A 171 -21.45 -5.39 -2.67
CA LYS A 171 -22.56 -6.23 -3.11
C LYS A 171 -23.46 -6.54 -1.92
N ASN A 172 -24.76 -6.29 -2.06
CA ASN A 172 -25.75 -6.40 -0.99
C ASN A 172 -25.56 -5.43 0.18
N GLY A 173 -24.68 -4.42 0.05
CA GLY A 173 -24.73 -3.26 0.95
C GLY A 173 -26.01 -2.51 0.63
N GLY A 174 -26.95 -2.45 1.56
CA GLY A 174 -28.24 -1.81 1.34
C GLY A 174 -28.09 -0.39 0.75
N GLU A 175 -29.09 0.04 0.00
CA GLU A 175 -29.15 1.41 -0.53
C GLU A 175 -28.98 2.41 0.63
N GLY A 176 -28.00 3.31 0.52
CA GLY A 176 -27.78 4.28 1.57
C GLY A 176 -26.38 4.89 1.60
N ARG A 177 -25.99 5.33 2.80
CA ARG A 177 -24.79 6.13 3.00
C ARG A 177 -23.52 5.35 2.67
N CYS A 178 -22.61 5.96 1.93
CA CYS A 178 -21.33 5.33 1.58
C CYS A 178 -20.49 4.97 2.83
N ASN A 179 -19.96 3.75 2.86
CA ASN A 179 -18.95 3.36 3.84
C ASN A 179 -17.61 3.97 3.42
N ILE A 180 -17.03 4.82 4.26
CA ILE A 180 -15.74 5.44 3.96
C ILE A 180 -14.63 4.59 4.56
N ILE A 181 -13.75 4.10 3.70
CA ILE A 181 -12.51 3.44 4.10
C ILE A 181 -11.35 4.41 3.97
N SER A 182 -10.33 4.22 4.80
CA SER A 182 -9.08 4.97 4.65
C SER A 182 -8.51 4.74 3.25
N ASN A 183 -8.03 5.80 2.61
CA ASN A 183 -7.29 5.69 1.37
C ASN A 183 -6.10 4.74 1.60
N PRO A 184 -5.89 3.67 0.80
CA PRO A 184 -4.74 2.79 0.94
C PRO A 184 -3.43 3.52 0.66
N LEU A 185 -3.50 4.70 0.04
CA LEU A 185 -2.35 5.59 -0.12
C LEU A 185 -2.10 6.44 1.15
N ALA A 186 -3.05 6.52 2.11
CA ALA A 186 -2.84 7.28 3.35
C ALA A 186 -1.82 6.56 4.24
N ASP A 187 -0.65 7.16 4.39
CA ASP A 187 0.43 6.63 5.21
C ASP A 187 -0.02 6.43 6.66
N ILE A 188 0.27 5.23 7.19
CA ILE A 188 0.18 4.97 8.62
C ILE A 188 1.58 5.18 9.19
N ASP A 189 1.73 6.24 9.97
CA ASP A 189 2.99 6.46 10.69
C ASP A 189 3.15 5.40 11.79
N ILE A 190 4.11 4.49 11.57
CA ILE A 190 4.54 3.50 12.54
C ILE A 190 6.00 3.79 12.91
N THR A 191 6.22 4.16 14.16
CA THR A 191 7.57 4.23 14.72
C THR A 191 7.95 2.86 15.28
N VAL A 192 9.08 2.32 14.84
CA VAL A 192 9.61 1.05 15.33
C VAL A 192 10.74 1.32 16.32
N THR A 193 10.68 0.66 17.47
CA THR A 193 11.81 0.54 18.41
C THR A 193 12.21 -0.92 18.46
N ALA A 194 13.43 -1.22 18.01
CA ALA A 194 13.99 -2.56 18.02
C ALA A 194 15.35 -2.54 18.73
N PRO A 195 15.62 -3.48 19.64
CA PRO A 195 16.91 -3.60 20.31
C PRO A 195 17.85 -4.53 19.54
N ASP A 196 19.14 -4.45 19.86
CA ASP A 196 20.10 -5.47 19.46
C ASP A 196 19.95 -6.68 20.39
N TRP A 197 19.58 -7.83 19.82
CA TRP A 197 19.38 -9.05 20.58
C TRP A 197 20.67 -9.83 20.76
N ASN A 198 21.04 -10.05 22.03
CA ASN A 198 22.13 -10.95 22.39
C ASN A 198 21.56 -12.30 22.84
N LEU A 199 21.83 -13.35 22.07
CA LEU A 199 21.32 -14.70 22.37
C LEU A 199 22.19 -15.47 23.39
N GLY A 200 23.31 -14.89 23.81
CA GLY A 200 24.27 -15.54 24.68
C GLY A 200 25.00 -16.69 23.99
N GLU A 201 25.37 -17.71 24.78
CA GLU A 201 26.05 -18.90 24.26
C GLU A 201 25.06 -19.87 23.62
N ILE A 202 25.23 -20.10 22.31
CA ILE A 202 24.46 -21.09 21.56
C ILE A 202 25.24 -22.41 21.55
N LYS A 203 24.62 -23.46 22.08
CA LYS A 203 25.17 -24.82 22.12
C LYS A 203 24.71 -25.61 20.90
N PRO A 204 25.47 -26.65 20.49
CA PRO A 204 25.01 -27.58 19.46
C PRO A 204 23.62 -28.15 19.74
N GLY A 205 22.85 -28.34 18.67
CA GLY A 205 21.47 -28.83 18.70
C GLY A 205 20.42 -27.71 18.66
N GLN A 206 19.18 -28.08 18.94
CA GLN A 206 18.06 -27.14 18.98
C GLN A 206 17.96 -26.46 20.34
N GLN A 207 17.84 -25.13 20.35
CA GLN A 207 17.59 -24.36 21.57
C GLN A 207 16.41 -23.40 21.39
N SER A 208 15.70 -23.14 22.49
CA SER A 208 14.69 -22.09 22.59
C SER A 208 15.20 -21.04 23.57
N ILE A 209 15.39 -19.81 23.10
CA ILE A 209 16.02 -18.72 23.83
C ILE A 209 15.00 -17.57 23.94
N PRO A 210 14.22 -17.49 25.02
CA PRO A 210 13.28 -16.40 25.25
C PRO A 210 14.00 -15.15 25.77
N LEU A 211 13.71 -14.00 25.17
CA LEU A 211 14.17 -12.69 25.62
C LEU A 211 13.01 -11.99 26.32
N SER A 212 13.07 -11.89 27.65
CA SER A 212 11.92 -11.51 28.50
C SER A 212 12.02 -10.11 29.10
N GLY A 213 13.15 -9.42 28.93
CA GLY A 213 13.36 -8.06 29.38
C GLY A 213 12.56 -7.06 28.55
N SER A 214 12.05 -6.00 29.19
CA SER A 214 11.35 -4.93 28.46
C SER A 214 12.25 -4.21 27.44
N ALA A 215 13.56 -4.16 27.70
CA ALA A 215 14.55 -3.61 26.77
C ALA A 215 14.82 -4.53 25.56
N GLU A 216 14.36 -5.78 25.59
CA GLU A 216 14.53 -6.77 24.54
C GLU A 216 13.30 -6.85 23.62
N GLN A 217 12.28 -6.05 23.87
CA GLN A 217 11.04 -6.05 23.10
C GLN A 217 11.18 -5.23 21.81
N LEU A 218 10.63 -5.74 20.71
CA LEU A 218 10.35 -4.93 19.54
C LEU A 218 8.99 -4.24 19.74
N CYS A 219 8.94 -2.92 19.69
CA CYS A 219 7.73 -2.15 19.90
C CYS A 219 7.38 -1.31 18.68
N LEU A 220 6.11 -1.34 18.32
CA LEU A 220 5.49 -0.51 17.29
C LEU A 220 4.65 0.56 17.97
N LYS A 221 4.87 1.82 17.64
CA LYS A 221 4.08 2.96 18.12
C LYS A 221 3.39 3.65 16.96
N TYR A 222 2.10 3.95 17.12
CA TYR A 222 1.23 4.49 16.07
C TYR A 222 0.01 5.16 16.70
N THR A 223 -0.83 5.78 15.88
CA THR A 223 -2.12 6.33 16.34
C THR A 223 -3.16 5.21 16.42
N GLY A 224 -3.82 5.02 17.56
CA GLY A 224 -4.77 3.91 17.73
C GLY A 224 -5.89 3.86 16.68
N SER A 225 -6.42 5.02 16.30
CA SER A 225 -7.45 5.14 15.26
C SER A 225 -6.94 4.84 13.85
N SER A 226 -5.64 4.99 13.56
CA SER A 226 -5.09 4.71 12.22
C SER A 226 -4.95 3.22 11.93
N VAL A 227 -4.96 2.37 12.97
CA VAL A 227 -4.82 0.92 12.87
C VAL A 227 -6.11 0.14 13.20
N ALA A 228 -7.14 0.83 13.71
CA ALA A 228 -8.38 0.19 14.15
C ALA A 228 -9.06 -0.56 13.00
N GLY A 229 -9.39 -1.84 13.23
CA GLY A 229 -10.02 -2.71 12.24
C GLY A 229 -9.11 -3.12 11.07
N LYS A 230 -7.82 -2.81 11.12
CA LYS A 230 -6.84 -3.17 10.09
C LYS A 230 -6.02 -4.38 10.51
N GLN A 231 -5.69 -5.20 9.52
CA GLN A 231 -4.76 -6.32 9.67
C GLN A 231 -3.38 -5.89 9.20
N PHE A 232 -2.32 -6.47 9.77
CA PHE A 232 -0.94 -6.15 9.45
C PHE A 232 -0.13 -7.43 9.27
N ILE A 233 0.62 -7.52 8.19
CA ILE A 233 1.62 -8.54 7.99
C ILE A 233 2.95 -7.97 8.48
N ILE A 234 3.53 -8.64 9.46
CA ILE A 234 4.90 -8.38 9.89
C ILE A 234 5.77 -9.48 9.30
N ASN A 235 6.80 -9.06 8.57
CA ASN A 235 7.81 -9.96 8.03
C ASN A 235 9.21 -9.37 8.31
N ALA A 236 10.26 -10.17 8.13
CA ALA A 236 11.63 -9.69 8.16
C ALA A 236 12.45 -10.34 7.04
N THR A 237 13.32 -9.55 6.43
CA THR A 237 14.45 -10.07 5.65
C THR A 237 15.69 -10.14 6.54
N ASN A 238 16.68 -10.95 6.16
CA ASN A 238 17.96 -10.97 6.87
C ASN A 238 19.13 -10.75 5.91
N GLN A 239 20.28 -10.37 6.48
CA GLN A 239 21.50 -10.08 5.72
C GLN A 239 22.09 -11.33 5.05
N HIS A 240 21.95 -12.50 5.68
CA HIS A 240 22.64 -13.72 5.24
C HIS A 240 21.78 -14.70 4.46
N GLY A 241 20.53 -14.34 4.15
CA GLY A 241 19.57 -15.15 3.43
C GLY A 241 18.79 -16.15 4.29
N ILE A 242 17.80 -16.77 3.66
CA ILE A 242 16.94 -17.78 4.26
C ILE A 242 17.25 -19.14 3.65
N LYS A 243 17.35 -20.19 4.47
CA LYS A 243 17.54 -21.58 4.05
C LYS A 243 16.57 -22.47 4.79
N ASN A 244 15.82 -23.30 4.05
CA ASN A 244 14.80 -24.20 4.61
C ASN A 244 13.82 -23.50 5.58
N ASN A 245 13.34 -22.31 5.19
CA ASN A 245 12.45 -21.47 6.00
C ASN A 245 13.04 -21.03 7.37
N SER A 246 14.35 -20.93 7.47
CA SER A 246 15.06 -20.39 8.63
C SER A 246 16.00 -19.27 8.19
N TYR A 247 16.12 -18.23 9.00
CA TYR A 247 17.18 -17.23 8.87
C TYR A 247 18.54 -17.84 9.23
N LEU A 248 19.61 -17.14 8.91
CA LEU A 248 20.98 -17.63 9.12
C LEU A 248 21.82 -16.61 9.87
N MET A 249 22.34 -17.00 11.03
CA MET A 249 23.49 -16.29 11.63
C MET A 249 24.78 -16.87 11.07
N LYS A 250 25.77 -16.01 10.79
CA LYS A 250 27.07 -16.44 10.25
C LYS A 250 28.20 -16.12 11.22
N HIS A 251 29.19 -17.00 11.27
CA HIS A 251 30.40 -16.74 12.04
C HIS A 251 31.14 -15.53 11.46
N LEU A 252 31.53 -14.60 12.32
CA LEU A 252 32.13 -13.32 11.93
C LEU A 252 33.44 -13.50 11.15
N LEU A 253 34.23 -14.52 11.48
CA LEU A 253 35.54 -14.77 10.86
C LEU A 253 35.54 -15.93 9.85
N ASN A 254 34.46 -16.73 9.82
CA ASN A 254 34.35 -17.90 8.94
C ASN A 254 32.92 -18.03 8.39
N PRO A 255 32.53 -17.27 7.35
CA PRO A 255 31.15 -17.20 6.87
C PRO A 255 30.55 -18.51 6.32
N SER A 256 31.34 -19.58 6.24
CA SER A 256 30.88 -20.94 5.92
C SER A 256 30.19 -21.63 7.11
N GLN A 257 30.45 -21.16 8.34
CA GLN A 257 29.79 -21.62 9.56
C GLN A 257 28.48 -20.85 9.74
N GLU A 258 27.38 -21.60 9.79
CA GLU A 258 26.03 -21.05 9.79
C GLU A 258 25.20 -21.66 10.92
N ILE A 259 24.39 -20.82 11.59
CA ILE A 259 23.38 -21.26 12.56
C ILE A 259 22.00 -20.88 12.01
N PRO A 260 21.20 -21.85 11.53
CA PRO A 260 19.81 -21.64 11.23
C PRO A 260 19.01 -21.23 12.46
N TYR A 261 18.10 -20.28 12.29
CA TYR A 261 17.17 -19.89 13.35
C TYR A 261 15.81 -19.40 12.83
N GLY A 262 14.80 -19.50 13.68
CA GLY A 262 13.51 -18.85 13.55
C GLY A 262 13.22 -17.96 14.74
N LEU A 263 12.24 -17.07 14.59
CA LEU A 263 11.87 -16.09 15.61
C LEU A 263 10.36 -16.15 15.86
N ILE A 264 9.97 -16.35 17.11
CA ILE A 264 8.58 -16.29 17.55
C ILE A 264 8.40 -14.98 18.32
N MET A 265 7.52 -14.12 17.82
CA MET A 265 7.21 -12.80 18.36
C MET A 265 5.89 -12.89 19.11
N ASN A 266 5.97 -13.08 20.43
CA ASN A 266 4.79 -13.19 21.29
C ASN A 266 4.25 -11.81 21.65
N ARG A 267 2.94 -11.63 21.51
CA ARG A 267 2.27 -10.41 21.95
C ARG A 267 1.63 -10.63 23.31
N THR A 268 1.52 -9.56 24.09
CA THR A 268 0.73 -9.58 25.33
C THR A 268 -0.76 -9.85 25.06
N VAL A 269 -1.27 -9.44 23.89
CA VAL A 269 -2.67 -9.63 23.45
C VAL A 269 -2.69 -9.83 21.93
N GLY A 270 -3.50 -10.77 21.42
CA GLY A 270 -3.78 -10.87 19.98
C GLY A 270 -2.87 -11.79 19.16
N GLY A 271 -2.32 -12.85 19.76
CA GLY A 271 -1.64 -13.93 19.04
C GLY A 271 -0.13 -13.79 18.91
N VAL A 272 0.46 -14.57 17.99
CA VAL A 272 1.91 -14.69 17.79
C VAL A 272 2.26 -14.45 16.33
N VAL A 273 3.43 -13.86 16.07
CA VAL A 273 4.00 -13.79 14.71
C VAL A 273 5.20 -14.71 14.66
N VAL A 274 5.24 -15.63 13.68
CA VAL A 274 6.38 -16.52 13.46
C VAL A 274 7.15 -16.03 12.25
N LEU A 275 8.47 -15.88 12.39
CA LEU A 275 9.38 -15.41 11.37
C LEU A 275 10.43 -16.51 11.03
N PRO A 276 10.72 -16.76 9.74
CA PRO A 276 10.15 -16.10 8.56
C PRO A 276 8.63 -16.31 8.39
N ASN A 277 7.89 -15.23 8.09
CA ASN A 277 6.43 -15.28 7.94
C ASN A 277 6.05 -15.72 6.52
N SER A 278 6.41 -16.95 6.16
CA SER A 278 6.22 -17.52 4.83
C SER A 278 4.75 -17.74 4.44
N TYR A 279 3.84 -17.73 5.41
CA TYR A 279 2.39 -17.85 5.18
C TYR A 279 1.67 -16.49 5.13
N HIS A 280 2.40 -15.38 5.28
CA HIS A 280 1.83 -14.03 5.32
C HIS A 280 0.68 -13.91 6.35
N GLY A 281 0.90 -14.53 7.52
CA GLY A 281 0.01 -14.43 8.67
C GLY A 281 -0.12 -12.97 9.09
N ALA A 282 -1.35 -12.55 9.37
CA ALA A 282 -1.67 -11.18 9.69
C ALA A 282 -2.15 -11.06 11.13
N ILE A 283 -1.95 -9.88 11.69
CA ILE A 283 -2.35 -9.55 13.05
C ILE A 283 -3.02 -8.17 13.10
N GLU A 284 -3.94 -7.99 14.03
CA GLU A 284 -4.44 -6.65 14.37
C GLU A 284 -3.51 -5.99 15.36
N LEU A 285 -3.10 -4.74 15.14
CA LEU A 285 -2.34 -3.98 16.12
C LEU A 285 -3.25 -3.47 17.25
N ASN A 286 -2.71 -3.33 18.46
CA ASN A 286 -3.48 -2.90 19.63
C ASN A 286 -4.06 -1.49 19.46
N ALA A 287 -5.36 -1.31 19.70
CA ALA A 287 -6.01 0.01 19.62
C ALA A 287 -5.45 1.09 20.58
N GLY A 288 -4.65 0.70 21.58
CA GLY A 288 -3.99 1.62 22.52
C GLY A 288 -2.81 2.42 21.95
N GLY A 289 -2.50 2.29 20.66
CA GLY A 289 -1.43 3.06 19.99
C GLY A 289 -0.02 2.50 20.18
N SER A 290 0.10 1.29 20.74
CA SER A 290 1.37 0.59 20.83
C SER A 290 1.20 -0.93 20.87
N THR A 291 2.07 -1.67 20.17
CA THR A 291 2.18 -3.13 20.27
C THR A 291 3.63 -3.51 20.44
N CYS A 292 3.94 -4.20 21.53
CA CYS A 292 5.26 -4.75 21.80
C CYS A 292 5.24 -6.27 21.67
N PHE A 293 6.36 -6.80 21.18
CA PHE A 293 6.58 -8.20 20.93
C PHE A 293 7.76 -8.69 21.77
N ILE A 294 7.56 -9.81 22.44
CA ILE A 294 8.56 -10.51 23.24
C ILE A 294 9.15 -11.61 22.34
N PRO A 295 10.41 -11.50 21.92
CA PRO A 295 11.02 -12.45 20.99
C PRO A 295 11.47 -13.73 21.70
N THR A 296 11.23 -14.86 21.04
CA THR A 296 11.83 -16.16 21.37
C THR A 296 12.54 -16.69 20.14
N PHE A 297 13.86 -16.87 20.23
CA PHE A 297 14.67 -17.45 19.17
C PHE A 297 14.64 -18.97 19.26
N ILE A 298 14.45 -19.63 18.12
CA ILE A 298 14.61 -21.07 17.98
C ILE A 298 15.83 -21.30 17.09
N THR A 299 16.93 -21.73 17.67
CA THR A 299 18.19 -21.97 16.94
C THR A 299 18.37 -23.47 16.69
N MET A 300 19.09 -23.82 15.63
CA MET A 300 19.47 -25.20 15.31
C MET A 300 20.95 -25.26 14.93
N ALA A 301 21.83 -25.24 15.94
CA ALA A 301 23.26 -25.21 15.72
C ALA A 301 23.81 -26.60 15.33
N PRO A 302 24.62 -26.72 14.26
CA PRO A 302 25.31 -27.96 13.92
C PRO A 302 26.24 -28.48 15.03
N GLU A 303 26.52 -29.79 15.05
CA GLU A 303 27.43 -30.40 16.04
C GLU A 303 28.88 -29.92 15.91
N ASN A 304 29.31 -29.60 14.69
CA ASN A 304 30.66 -29.18 14.36
C ASN A 304 30.82 -27.65 14.29
N LEU A 305 30.01 -26.91 15.04
CA LEU A 305 30.05 -25.46 15.08
C LEU A 305 31.38 -24.96 15.65
N GLU A 306 32.04 -24.03 14.95
CA GLU A 306 33.26 -23.39 15.47
C GLU A 306 32.94 -22.41 16.60
N PRO A 307 33.76 -22.36 17.67
CA PRO A 307 33.63 -21.34 18.71
C PRO A 307 33.87 -19.93 18.16
N GLY A 308 33.01 -18.99 18.53
CA GLY A 308 33.21 -17.57 18.22
C GLY A 308 31.90 -16.79 18.13
N LEU A 309 31.96 -15.63 17.48
CA LEU A 309 30.82 -14.73 17.35
C LEU A 309 30.05 -15.03 16.06
N TYR A 310 28.73 -15.18 16.21
CA TYR A 310 27.79 -15.33 15.11
C TYR A 310 26.87 -14.12 15.08
N THR A 311 26.66 -13.54 13.91
CA THR A 311 25.86 -12.32 13.74
C THR A 311 24.87 -12.47 12.61
N ASP A 312 23.82 -11.66 12.66
CA ASP A 312 22.89 -11.44 11.56
C ASP A 312 22.24 -10.05 11.74
N VAL A 313 21.66 -9.51 10.68
CA VAL A 313 20.88 -8.27 10.71
C VAL A 313 19.51 -8.54 10.10
N LEU A 314 18.47 -8.28 10.88
CA LEU A 314 17.08 -8.38 10.44
C LEU A 314 16.53 -7.00 10.04
N THR A 315 15.91 -6.93 8.86
CA THR A 315 15.14 -5.77 8.42
C THR A 315 13.66 -6.10 8.46
N PHE A 316 12.95 -5.50 9.43
CA PHE A 316 11.51 -5.70 9.58
C PHE A 316 10.72 -4.89 8.56
N ASN A 317 9.73 -5.53 7.96
CA ASN A 317 8.77 -4.92 7.04
C ASN A 317 7.37 -5.11 7.63
N ILE A 318 6.67 -4.00 7.82
CA ILE A 318 5.32 -3.97 8.38
C ILE A 318 4.42 -3.38 7.32
N VAL A 319 3.47 -4.18 6.85
CA VAL A 319 2.54 -3.77 5.81
C VAL A 319 1.12 -3.99 6.28
N THR A 320 0.23 -3.06 5.98
CA THR A 320 -1.20 -3.28 6.17
C THR A 320 -1.64 -4.41 5.24
N LYS A 321 -2.29 -5.43 5.79
CA LYS A 321 -3.09 -6.38 5.03
C LYS A 321 -4.46 -5.75 4.90
N ALA A 322 -4.83 -5.40 3.67
CA ALA A 322 -6.09 -4.76 3.41
C ALA A 322 -7.25 -5.78 3.30
#